data_AF-A0A920KKZ4-F1
#
_entry.id   AF-A0A920KKZ4-F1
#
_cell.length_a   1.000
_cell.length_b   1.000
_cell.length_c   1.000
_cell.angle_alpha   90.00
_cell.angle_beta   90.00
_cell.angle_gamma   90.00
#
_symmetry.space_group_name_H-M   'P 1'
#
loop_
_entity.id
_entity.type
_entity.pdbx_description
1 polymer ?
#
loop_
_entity_poly.entity_id
_entity_poly.type
_entity_poly.pdbx_seq_one_letter_code
_entity_poly.pdbx_strand_id
1 'polypeptide(L)'
;MADKIEGSTLPIDKQNMHVYTTHHPIGVVAAIVPWNAQMFLTATKLAPALAAGCSVIIKASEIAPCSLFELAKLIDQAGFPKGVVSIVTGIAITVLSL
;
A
#
# COMPACT_ATOMS: atom_id res chain seq x y z
N MET A 1 -5.83 -3.60 -13.93
CA MET A 1 -7.23 -3.32 -13.56
C MET A 1 -7.38 -3.62 -12.07
N ALA A 2 -7.82 -2.66 -11.27
CA ALA A 2 -7.93 -2.75 -9.80
C ALA A 2 -9.39 -2.77 -9.31
N ASP A 3 -10.34 -2.95 -10.22
CA ASP A 3 -11.78 -2.74 -10.06
C ASP A 3 -12.58 -4.03 -9.79
N LYS A 4 -11.91 -5.17 -9.60
CA LYS A 4 -12.55 -6.49 -9.51
C LYS A 4 -12.82 -6.99 -8.08
N ILE A 5 -12.46 -6.19 -7.08
CA ILE A 5 -12.84 -6.47 -5.69
C ILE A 5 -14.19 -5.81 -5.44
N GLU A 6 -15.25 -6.63 -5.45
CA GLU A 6 -16.63 -6.17 -5.37
C GLU A 6 -17.29 -6.59 -4.04
N GLY A 7 -18.30 -5.84 -3.63
CA GLY A 7 -19.15 -6.20 -2.50
C GLY A 7 -20.19 -7.27 -2.86
N SER A 8 -21.11 -7.57 -1.94
CA SER A 8 -22.17 -8.55 -2.18
C SER A 8 -23.48 -8.12 -1.55
N THR A 9 -24.60 -8.35 -2.24
CA THR A 9 -25.94 -8.18 -1.68
C THR A 9 -26.31 -9.42 -0.86
N LEU A 10 -26.76 -9.23 0.37
CA LEU A 10 -27.09 -10.33 1.27
C LEU A 10 -28.57 -10.71 1.11
N PRO A 11 -28.91 -12.01 0.98
CA PRO A 11 -30.30 -12.45 0.93
C PRO A 11 -30.93 -12.31 2.32
N ILE A 12 -31.81 -11.32 2.48
CA ILE A 12 -32.50 -11.01 3.74
C ILE A 12 -34.01 -11.17 3.54
N ASP A 13 -34.66 -11.89 4.46
CA ASP A 13 -36.10 -12.21 4.43
C ASP A 13 -36.99 -11.10 5.00
N LYS A 14 -36.42 -9.92 5.29
CA LYS A 14 -37.14 -8.80 5.91
C LYS A 14 -37.57 -7.79 4.85
N GLN A 15 -38.88 -7.60 4.73
CA GLN A 15 -39.46 -6.59 3.84
C GLN A 15 -38.93 -5.18 4.16
N ASN A 16 -38.75 -4.36 3.13
CA ASN A 16 -38.22 -2.98 3.19
C ASN A 16 -36.79 -2.86 3.74
N MET A 17 -35.96 -3.89 3.58
CA MET A 17 -34.54 -3.84 3.96
C MET A 17 -33.64 -4.28 2.80
N HIS A 18 -32.72 -3.41 2.39
CA HIS A 18 -31.69 -3.71 1.41
C HIS A 18 -30.33 -3.73 2.09
N VAL A 19 -29.68 -4.90 2.12
CA VAL A 19 -28.42 -5.11 2.84
C VAL A 19 -27.34 -5.54 1.85
N TYR A 20 -26.19 -4.88 1.90
CA TYR A 20 -25.05 -5.18 1.04
C TYR A 20 -23.74 -4.90 1.79
N THR A 21 -22.68 -5.57 1.35
CA THR A 21 -21.31 -5.34 1.83
C THR A 21 -20.55 -4.46 0.84
N THR A 22 -19.56 -3.73 1.33
CA THR A 22 -18.63 -2.93 0.53
C THR A 22 -17.22 -3.08 1.07
N HIS A 23 -16.22 -2.98 0.19
CA HIS A 23 -14.82 -2.96 0.58
C HIS A 23 -14.31 -1.52 0.58
N HIS A 24 -13.66 -1.12 1.67
CA HIS A 24 -13.04 0.19 1.82
C HIS A 24 -11.54 0.03 2.12
N PRO A 25 -10.69 0.96 1.66
CA PRO A 25 -9.28 0.97 2.03
C PRO A 25 -9.12 1.04 3.54
N ILE A 26 -8.11 0.35 4.06
CA ILE A 26 -7.78 0.42 5.50
C ILE A 26 -7.17 1.78 5.88
N GLY A 27 -6.71 2.55 4.89
CA GLY A 27 -6.11 3.88 5.08
C GLY A 27 -4.61 3.88 4.78
N VAL A 28 -3.80 4.12 5.81
CA VAL A 28 -2.33 4.20 5.68
C VAL A 28 -1.68 2.88 6.05
N VAL A 29 -0.75 2.41 5.21
CA VAL A 29 -0.01 1.15 5.40
C VAL A 29 1.47 1.43 5.56
N ALA A 30 2.07 0.93 6.64
CA ALA A 30 3.52 0.88 6.81
C ALA A 30 4.08 -0.45 6.29
N ALA A 31 4.97 -0.39 5.29
CA ALA A 31 5.58 -1.55 4.67
C ALA A 31 7.09 -1.57 4.94
N ILE A 32 7.55 -2.53 5.75
CA ILE A 32 8.98 -2.72 6.04
C ILE A 32 9.53 -3.81 5.14
N VAL A 33 10.66 -3.54 4.50
CA VAL A 33 11.23 -4.43 3.47
C VAL A 33 12.68 -4.81 3.80
N PRO A 34 13.04 -6.11 3.78
CA PRO A 34 14.38 -6.58 4.06
C PRO A 34 15.35 -6.35 2.88
N TRP A 35 16.65 -6.47 3.15
CA TRP A 35 17.74 -6.15 2.22
C TRP A 35 17.88 -7.09 1.01
N ASN A 36 17.41 -8.33 1.10
CA ASN A 36 17.73 -9.38 0.13
C ASN A 36 16.86 -9.36 -1.14
N ALA A 37 15.68 -8.75 -1.09
CA ALA A 37 14.74 -8.75 -2.20
C ALA A 37 13.88 -7.47 -2.20
N GLN A 38 14.50 -6.31 -1.97
CA GLN A 38 13.77 -5.06 -1.72
C GLN A 38 12.72 -4.74 -2.78
N MET A 39 13.10 -4.75 -4.06
CA MET A 39 12.18 -4.37 -5.14
C MET A 39 11.00 -5.35 -5.24
N PHE A 40 11.28 -6.65 -5.22
CA PHE A 40 10.27 -7.70 -5.31
C PHE A 40 9.28 -7.64 -4.14
N LEU A 41 9.79 -7.57 -2.91
CA LEU A 41 8.96 -7.52 -1.70
C LEU A 41 8.22 -6.20 -1.54
N THR A 42 8.75 -5.11 -2.12
CA THR A 42 8.01 -3.85 -2.21
C THR A 42 6.86 -3.99 -3.18
N ALA A 43 7.09 -4.56 -4.37
CA ALA A 43 6.03 -4.73 -5.37
C ALA A 43 4.86 -5.57 -4.84
N THR A 44 5.12 -6.66 -4.12
CA THR A 44 4.06 -7.51 -3.53
C THR A 44 3.24 -6.84 -2.45
N LYS A 45 3.74 -5.75 -1.83
CA LYS A 45 3.02 -4.97 -0.80
C LYS A 45 2.38 -3.72 -1.38
N LEU A 46 3.14 -2.96 -2.18
CA LEU A 46 2.73 -1.68 -2.74
C LEU A 46 1.61 -1.85 -3.77
N ALA A 47 1.70 -2.84 -4.66
CA ALA A 47 0.69 -3.05 -5.70
C ALA A 47 -0.72 -3.31 -5.13
N PRO A 48 -0.94 -4.28 -4.21
CA PRO A 48 -2.27 -4.50 -3.65
C PRO A 48 -2.74 -3.34 -2.77
N ALA A 49 -1.85 -2.67 -2.04
CA ALA A 49 -2.21 -1.52 -1.21
C ALA A 49 -2.71 -0.34 -2.07
N LEU A 50 -1.99 0.01 -3.15
CA LEU A 50 -2.42 1.04 -4.09
C LEU A 50 -3.70 0.65 -4.82
N ALA A 51 -3.82 -0.61 -5.25
CA ALA A 51 -5.02 -1.12 -5.90
C ALA A 51 -6.26 -1.00 -5.00
N ALA A 52 -6.09 -1.22 -3.68
CA ALA A 52 -7.15 -1.03 -2.70
C ALA A 52 -7.45 0.45 -2.37
N GLY A 53 -6.65 1.40 -2.86
CA GLY A 53 -6.79 2.83 -2.56
C GLY A 53 -6.12 3.28 -1.26
N CYS A 54 -5.15 2.53 -0.74
CA CYS A 54 -4.38 2.91 0.45
C CYS A 54 -3.22 3.85 0.10
N SER A 55 -2.80 4.64 1.09
CA SER A 55 -1.50 5.33 1.05
C SER A 55 -0.44 4.47 1.75
N VAL A 56 0.80 4.50 1.28
CA VAL A 56 1.84 3.57 1.73
C VAL A 56 3.13 4.32 2.11
N ILE A 57 3.64 4.00 3.29
CA ILE A 57 4.97 4.40 3.74
C ILE A 57 5.86 3.16 3.69
N ILE A 58 6.90 3.18 2.87
CA ILE A 58 7.83 2.07 2.71
C ILE A 58 9.12 2.38 3.45
N LYS A 59 9.50 1.52 4.39
CA LYS A 59 10.83 1.53 5.00
C LYS A 59 11.76 0.63 4.20
N ALA A 60 12.67 1.25 3.46
CA ALA A 60 13.78 0.58 2.78
C ALA A 60 14.82 0.10 3.81
N SER A 61 15.51 -1.01 3.52
CA SER A 61 16.64 -1.40 4.36
C SER A 61 17.81 -0.45 4.17
N GLU A 62 18.39 -0.09 5.30
CA GLU A 62 19.53 0.78 5.53
C GLU A 62 20.81 0.31 4.82
N ILE A 63 20.99 -1.00 4.60
CA ILE A 63 22.21 -1.54 3.99
C ILE A 63 22.14 -1.68 2.47
N ALA A 64 20.95 -1.59 1.89
CA ALA A 64 20.76 -1.75 0.43
C ALA A 64 19.59 -0.92 -0.14
N PRO A 65 19.48 0.40 0.10
CA PRO A 65 18.28 1.18 -0.22
C PRO A 65 18.18 1.64 -1.68
N CYS A 66 19.25 1.53 -2.47
CA CYS A 66 19.38 2.20 -3.78
C CYS A 66 18.20 1.92 -4.73
N SER A 67 17.75 0.66 -4.81
CA SER A 67 16.65 0.28 -5.70
C SER A 67 15.34 0.99 -5.36
N LEU A 68 15.06 1.26 -4.08
CA LEU A 68 13.85 1.97 -3.68
C LEU A 68 13.95 3.49 -3.87
N PHE A 69 15.15 4.06 -3.88
CA PHE A 69 15.32 5.45 -4.28
C PHE A 69 15.10 5.67 -5.77
N GLU A 70 15.52 4.73 -6.62
CA GLU A 70 15.16 4.78 -8.03
C GLU A 70 13.66 4.58 -8.24
N LEU A 71 13.02 3.70 -7.47
CA LEU A 71 11.55 3.57 -7.48
C LEU A 71 10.86 4.88 -7.09
N ALA A 72 11.37 5.61 -6.09
CA ALA A 72 10.79 6.89 -5.67
C ALA A 72 10.73 7.89 -6.84
N LYS A 73 11.80 7.96 -7.64
CA LYS A 73 11.85 8.82 -8.84
C LYS A 73 10.83 8.39 -9.89
N LEU A 74 10.67 7.08 -10.10
CA LEU A 74 9.69 6.54 -11.04
C LEU A 74 8.25 6.80 -10.59
N ILE A 75 7.97 6.73 -9.28
CA ILE A 75 6.65 7.05 -8.71
C ILE A 75 6.31 8.53 -8.93
N ASP A 76 7.27 9.43 -8.69
CA ASP A 76 7.09 10.85 -8.93
C ASP A 76 6.80 11.13 -10.42
N GLN A 77 7.57 10.50 -11.32
CA GLN A 77 7.34 10.59 -12.77
C GLN A 77 6.00 9.99 -13.22
N ALA A 78 5.51 8.93 -12.54
CA ALA A 78 4.22 8.32 -12.83
C ALA A 78 3.01 9.18 -12.41
N GLY A 79 3.24 10.30 -11.69
CA GLY A 79 2.20 11.27 -11.37
C GLY A 79 1.27 10.84 -10.23
N PHE A 80 1.74 9.99 -9.31
CA PHE A 80 0.97 9.68 -8.11
C PHE A 80 0.73 10.96 -7.27
N PRO A 81 -0.44 11.12 -6.62
CA PRO A 81 -0.66 12.24 -5.72
C PRO A 81 0.38 12.28 -4.60
N LYS A 82 0.82 13.49 -4.23
CA LYS A 82 1.85 13.67 -3.18
C LYS A 82 1.40 13.00 -1.88
N GLY A 83 2.29 12.21 -1.27
CA GLY A 83 2.05 11.51 -0.02
C GLY A 83 1.40 10.12 -0.15
N VAL A 84 0.88 9.74 -1.32
CA VAL A 84 0.30 8.40 -1.54
C VAL A 84 1.35 7.30 -1.42
N VAL A 85 2.58 7.56 -1.88
CA VAL A 85 3.72 6.69 -1.62
C VAL A 85 4.85 7.53 -1.05
N SER A 86 5.34 7.12 0.12
CA SER A 86 6.49 7.72 0.78
C SER A 86 7.54 6.65 1.03
N ILE A 87 8.80 6.90 0.68
CA ILE A 87 9.89 5.95 0.89
C ILE A 87 10.87 6.58 1.88
N VAL A 88 11.12 5.86 2.97
CA VAL A 88 12.04 6.26 4.04
C VAL A 88 13.12 5.19 4.22
N THR A 89 14.28 5.60 4.73
CA THR A 89 15.37 4.69 5.11
C THR A 89 15.89 5.06 6.49
N GLY A 90 16.53 4.12 7.17
CA GLY A 90 17.09 4.30 8.51
C GLY A 90 17.13 3.00 9.30
N ILE A 91 17.73 3.01 10.48
CA ILE A 91 17.74 1.83 11.35
C ILE A 91 16.31 1.56 11.83
N ALA A 92 15.89 0.30 11.85
CA ALA A 92 14.51 -0.08 12.17
C ALA A 92 14.00 0.53 13.49
N ILE A 93 14.85 0.60 14.53
CA ILE A 93 14.48 1.17 15.83
C ILE A 93 14.18 2.67 15.76
N THR A 94 14.90 3.41 14.92
CA THR A 94 14.76 4.86 14.78
C THR A 94 13.53 5.23 13.97
N VAL A 95 13.21 4.45 12.93
CA VAL A 95 12.11 4.77 12.00
C VAL A 95 10.74 4.35 12.54
N LEU A 96 10.67 3.33 13.41
CA LEU A 96 9.41 2.90 14.04
C LEU A 96 8.92 3.80 15.17
N SER A 97 9.74 4.77 15.59
CA SER A 97 9.41 5.72 16.67
C SER A 97 8.86 7.06 16.16
N LEU A 98 8.76 7.23 14.84
CA LEU A 98 8.22 8.40 14.13
C LEU A 98 6.76 8.13 13.72
#